data_AF-A0A3N5GUV7-F1
#
_entry.id   AF-A0A3N5GUV7-F1
#
_cell.length_a   1.000
_cell.length_b   1.000
_cell.length_c   1.000
_cell.angle_alpha   90.00
_cell.angle_beta   90.00
_cell.angle_gamma   90.00
#
_symmetry.space_group_name_H-M   'P 1'
#
loop_
_entity.id
_entity.type
_entity.pdbx_description
1 polymer ?
#
loop_
_entity_poly.entity_id
_entity_poly.type
_entity_poly.pdbx_seq_one_letter_code
_entity_poly.pdbx_strand_id
1 'polypeptide(L)'
;MKLNLTLHPRLRLNFSPLVWVLLGLMAFAFVNAMIRYAFGIGPISDLSYAYPWGFWISFDLFTGVVISSGGFLMAGTVYILRIKEFEPLLRPSVLTAFLGYIMVAVALLVD
;
A
#
# COMPACT_ATOMS: atom_id res chain seq x y z
N MET A 1 25.97 17.17 -28.67
CA MET A 1 26.08 15.84 -28.03
C MET A 1 24.67 15.28 -27.89
N LYS A 2 24.21 14.41 -28.81
CA LYS A 2 22.84 13.88 -28.78
C LYS A 2 22.79 12.75 -27.74
N LEU A 3 22.10 12.98 -26.62
CA LEU A 3 21.90 11.99 -25.58
C LEU A 3 20.98 10.90 -26.15
N ASN A 4 21.56 9.81 -26.63
CA ASN A 4 20.82 8.67 -27.17
C ASN A 4 20.34 7.83 -25.97
N LEU A 5 19.25 8.29 -25.33
CA LEU A 5 18.54 7.57 -24.28
C LEU A 5 17.83 6.37 -24.90
N THR A 6 18.55 5.26 -25.01
CA THR A 6 17.97 3.94 -25.33
C THR A 6 17.16 3.47 -24.11
N LEU A 7 15.93 3.96 -24.01
CA LEU A 7 14.97 3.50 -23.00
C LEU A 7 14.81 1.98 -23.11
N HIS A 8 15.17 1.26 -22.05
CA HIS A 8 15.10 -0.19 -21.98
C HIS A 8 13.64 -0.64 -22.24
N PRO A 9 13.38 -1.64 -23.11
CA PRO A 9 12.02 -2.01 -23.54
C PRO A 9 11.07 -2.47 -22.42
N ARG A 10 11.58 -2.69 -21.19
CA ARG A 10 10.78 -2.97 -19.99
C ARG A 10 10.06 -1.75 -19.43
N LEU A 11 10.43 -0.54 -19.84
CA LEU A 11 9.79 0.71 -19.45
C LEU A 11 8.69 1.16 -20.42
N ARG A 12 8.22 0.28 -21.31
CA ARG A 12 7.03 0.52 -22.11
C ARG A 12 5.81 0.46 -21.19
N LEU A 13 5.43 1.60 -20.63
CA LEU A 13 4.14 1.83 -19.98
C LEU A 13 3.05 1.66 -21.06
N ASN A 14 2.59 0.44 -21.25
CA ASN A 14 1.38 0.20 -22.02
C ASN A 14 0.23 0.71 -21.16
N PHE A 15 -0.32 1.87 -21.54
CA PHE A 15 -1.52 2.45 -20.92
C PHE A 15 -2.76 1.61 -21.26
N SER A 16 -2.79 0.40 -20.71
CA SER A 16 -3.95 -0.47 -20.70
C SER A 16 -5.11 0.22 -19.98
N PRO A 17 -6.38 -0.07 -20.33
CA PRO A 17 -7.55 0.41 -19.60
C PRO A 17 -7.42 0.23 -18.08
N LEU A 18 -6.76 -0.83 -17.63
CA LEU A 18 -6.54 -1.12 -16.23
C LEU A 18 -5.62 -0.10 -15.53
N VAL A 19 -4.59 0.41 -16.23
CA VAL A 19 -3.71 1.45 -15.70
C VAL A 19 -4.48 2.74 -15.48
N TRP A 20 -5.38 3.11 -16.40
CA TRP A 20 -6.23 4.28 -16.25
C TRP A 20 -7.20 4.16 -15.08
N VAL A 21 -7.78 2.97 -14.86
CA VAL A 21 -8.63 2.71 -13.69
C VAL A 21 -7.84 2.86 -12.39
N LEU A 22 -6.64 2.28 -12.30
CA LEU A 22 -5.79 2.39 -11.11
C LEU A 22 -5.36 3.85 -10.85
N LEU A 23 -5.03 4.61 -11.90
CA LEU A 23 -4.72 6.04 -11.78
C LEU A 23 -5.93 6.85 -11.31
N GLY A 24 -7.13 6.53 -11.81
CA GLY A 24 -8.38 7.15 -11.35
C GLY A 24 -8.63 6.92 -9.86
N LEU A 25 -8.44 5.68 -9.39
CA LEU A 25 -8.56 5.34 -7.97
C LEU A 25 -7.51 6.06 -7.12
N MET A 26 -6.27 6.15 -7.60
CA MET A 26 -5.19 6.87 -6.91
C MET A 26 -5.50 8.38 -6.80
N ALA A 27 -6.01 8.98 -7.87
CA ALA A 27 -6.43 10.39 -7.85
C ALA A 27 -7.60 10.62 -6.87
N PHE A 28 -8.58 9.72 -6.86
CA PHE A 28 -9.70 9.78 -5.93
C PHE A 28 -9.22 9.69 -4.46
N ALA A 29 -8.34 8.74 -4.15
CA ALA A 29 -7.76 8.61 -2.81
C ALA A 29 -7.00 9.87 -2.40
N PHE A 30 -6.22 10.46 -3.32
CA PHE A 30 -5.47 11.68 -3.07
C PHE A 30 -6.39 12.88 -2.77
N VAL A 31 -7.47 13.06 -3.54
CA VAL A 31 -8.45 14.12 -3.29
C VAL A 31 -9.08 13.98 -1.92
N ASN A 32 -9.49 12.76 -1.52
CA ASN A 32 -10.05 12.52 -0.19
C ASN A 32 -9.05 12.84 0.93
N ALA A 33 -7.77 12.45 0.78
CA ALA A 33 -6.73 12.81 1.73
C ALA A 33 -6.58 14.34 1.87
N MET A 34 -6.59 15.09 0.76
CA MET A 34 -6.51 16.55 0.80
C MET A 34 -7.73 17.21 1.46
N ILE A 35 -8.94 16.71 1.17
CA ILE A 35 -10.16 17.20 1.84
C ILE A 35 -10.06 16.99 3.35
N ARG A 36 -9.47 15.88 3.80
CA ARG A 36 -9.28 15.61 5.24
C ARG A 36 -8.36 16.61 5.90
N TYR A 37 -7.24 16.93 5.28
CA TYR A 37 -6.33 17.96 5.79
C TYR A 37 -6.93 19.37 5.76
N ALA A 38 -7.82 19.67 4.81
CA ALA A 38 -8.42 21.00 4.65
C ALA A 38 -9.66 21.23 5.53
N PHE A 39 -10.53 20.22 5.68
CA PHE A 39 -11.84 20.36 6.34
C PHE A 39 -11.97 19.52 7.63
N GLY A 40 -10.92 18.79 8.01
CA GLY A 40 -10.90 17.94 9.20
C GLY A 40 -11.59 16.59 9.01
N ILE A 41 -11.80 15.91 10.14
CA ILE A 41 -12.33 14.53 10.21
C ILE A 41 -13.86 14.45 10.03
N GLY A 42 -14.59 15.53 10.38
CA GLY A 42 -16.06 15.57 10.33
C GLY A 42 -16.70 15.24 8.97
N PRO A 43 -16.22 15.77 7.83
CA PRO A 43 -16.87 15.59 6.53
C PRO A 43 -16.63 14.23 5.86
N ILE A 44 -15.60 13.49 6.27
CA ILE A 44 -15.13 12.30 5.54
C ILE A 44 -15.50 11.02 6.25
N SER A 45 -15.54 11.05 7.59
CA SER A 45 -15.50 9.80 8.35
C SER A 45 -16.70 9.57 9.26
N ASP A 46 -17.63 10.52 9.37
CA ASP A 46 -18.79 10.45 10.30
C ASP A 46 -18.38 9.97 11.71
N LEU A 47 -17.18 10.37 12.13
CA LEU A 47 -16.60 9.96 13.40
C LEU A 47 -17.29 10.75 14.51
N SER A 48 -17.94 10.04 15.43
CA SER A 48 -18.51 10.62 16.65
C SER A 48 -17.53 10.51 17.82
N TYR A 49 -17.65 11.38 18.82
CA TYR A 49 -16.87 11.31 20.06
C TYR A 49 -16.99 9.97 20.80
N ALA A 50 -18.03 9.18 20.52
CA ALA A 50 -18.19 7.83 21.05
C ALA A 50 -17.35 6.76 20.32
N TYR A 51 -17.02 6.99 19.04
CA TYR A 51 -16.26 6.07 18.18
C TYR A 51 -15.19 6.84 17.41
N PRO A 52 -14.14 7.30 18.10
CA PRO A 52 -13.16 8.24 17.55
C PRO A 52 -12.23 7.63 16.49
N TRP A 53 -12.31 6.32 16.22
CA TRP A 53 -11.49 5.64 15.20
C TRP A 53 -12.37 4.94 14.13
N GLY A 54 -13.66 4.73 14.43
CA GLY A 54 -14.68 4.26 13.50
C GLY A 54 -14.30 3.05 12.62
N PHE A 55 -14.78 3.09 11.38
CA PHE A 55 -14.49 2.09 10.36
C PHE A 55 -13.05 2.17 9.81
N TRP A 56 -12.43 3.35 9.90
CA TRP A 56 -11.16 3.64 9.23
C TRP A 56 -9.98 2.86 9.83
N ILE A 57 -9.92 2.75 11.16
CA ILE A 57 -8.90 1.93 11.87
C ILE A 57 -9.06 0.41 11.66
N SER A 58 -10.26 -0.02 11.26
CA SER A 58 -10.46 -1.43 10.91
C SER A 58 -9.95 -1.66 9.49
N PHE A 59 -10.27 -0.74 8.58
CA PHE A 59 -9.87 -0.84 7.19
C PHE A 59 -8.34 -0.80 7.00
N ASP A 60 -7.64 0.17 7.59
CA ASP A 60 -6.19 0.30 7.47
C ASP A 60 -5.42 -0.89 8.09
N LEU A 61 -5.92 -1.44 9.21
CA LEU A 61 -5.36 -2.59 9.89
C LEU A 61 -5.57 -3.87 9.07
N PHE A 62 -6.79 -4.12 8.61
CA PHE A 62 -7.09 -5.33 7.83
C PHE A 62 -6.47 -5.31 6.43
N THR A 63 -6.39 -4.15 5.77
CA THR A 63 -5.85 -4.07 4.41
C THR A 63 -4.35 -3.88 4.38
N GLY A 64 -3.79 -3.03 5.24
CA GLY A 64 -2.36 -2.75 5.23
C GLY A 64 -1.55 -3.74 6.06
N VAL A 65 -1.92 -3.91 7.34
CA VAL A 65 -1.11 -4.68 8.29
C VAL A 65 -1.19 -6.19 8.04
N VAL A 66 -2.39 -6.72 7.74
CA VAL A 66 -2.54 -8.17 7.48
C VAL A 66 -1.79 -8.59 6.22
N ILE A 67 -1.90 -7.82 5.13
CA ILE A 67 -1.15 -8.08 3.89
C ILE A 67 0.36 -8.01 4.15
N SER A 68 0.78 -7.11 5.03
CA SER A 68 2.18 -6.95 5.39
C SER A 68 2.74 -8.09 6.28
N SER A 69 1.91 -8.64 7.17
CA SER A 69 2.30 -9.72 8.09
C SER A 69 2.81 -10.99 7.38
N GLY A 70 2.40 -11.21 6.13
CA GLY A 70 2.85 -12.33 5.31
C GLY A 70 4.36 -12.37 5.09
N GLY A 71 5.04 -11.21 4.97
CA GLY A 71 6.50 -11.18 4.82
C GLY A 71 7.23 -11.66 6.07
N PHE A 72 6.74 -11.31 7.26
CA PHE A 72 7.29 -11.78 8.52
C PHE A 72 7.06 -13.28 8.73
N LEU A 73 5.86 -13.78 8.39
CA LEU A 73 5.57 -15.21 8.45
C LEU A 73 6.48 -16.03 7.52
N MET A 74 6.70 -15.54 6.30
CA MET A 74 7.59 -16.20 5.34
C MET A 74 9.06 -16.16 5.80
N ALA A 75 9.51 -15.03 6.33
CA ALA A 75 10.85 -14.92 6.92
C ALA A 75 11.02 -15.85 8.13
N GLY A 76 10.02 -15.93 9.01
CA GLY A 76 10.01 -16.86 10.14
C GLY A 76 10.05 -18.33 9.67
N THR A 77 9.28 -18.67 8.65
CA THR A 77 9.24 -20.04 8.11
C THR A 77 10.58 -20.46 7.52
N VAL A 78 11.23 -19.58 6.75
CA VAL A 78 12.51 -19.90 6.11
C VAL A 78 13.67 -19.87 7.10
N TYR A 79 13.76 -18.83 7.96
CA TYR A 79 14.93 -18.63 8.84
C TYR A 79 14.81 -19.32 10.20
N ILE A 80 13.62 -19.37 10.80
CA ILE A 80 13.40 -19.97 12.13
C ILE A 80 13.06 -21.45 11.98
N LEU A 81 12.04 -21.78 11.19
CA LEU A 81 11.62 -23.18 10.98
C LEU A 81 12.52 -23.95 9.99
N ARG A 82 13.49 -23.26 9.36
CA ARG A 82 14.47 -23.82 8.41
C ARG A 82 13.85 -24.55 7.21
N ILE A 83 12.63 -24.21 6.82
CA ILE A 83 11.96 -24.81 5.67
C ILE A 83 12.41 -24.07 4.40
N LYS A 84 13.47 -24.59 3.76
CA LYS A 84 14.11 -23.96 2.59
C LYS A 84 13.28 -24.03 1.30
N GLU A 85 12.25 -24.87 1.26
CA GLU A 85 11.33 -24.96 0.10
C GLU A 85 10.68 -23.60 -0.23
N PHE A 86 10.48 -22.76 0.78
CA PHE A 86 9.86 -21.43 0.65
C PHE A 86 10.86 -20.30 0.37
N GLU A 87 12.16 -20.59 0.24
CA GLU A 87 13.20 -19.58 -0.05
C GLU A 87 12.93 -18.75 -1.33
N PRO A 88 12.39 -19.32 -2.44
CA PRO A 88 12.04 -18.54 -3.62
C PRO A 88 10.95 -17.48 -3.38
N LEU A 89 10.05 -17.75 -2.43
CA LEU A 89 8.94 -16.86 -2.08
C LEU A 89 9.35 -15.77 -1.08
N LEU A 90 10.48 -15.92 -0.41
CA LEU A 90 10.94 -14.97 0.61
C LEU A 90 11.11 -13.54 0.05
N ARG A 91 11.82 -13.40 -1.07
CA ARG A 91 12.11 -12.10 -1.68
C ARG A 91 10.83 -11.33 -2.07
N PRO A 92 9.88 -11.91 -2.82
CA PRO A 92 8.64 -11.20 -3.14
C PRO A 92 7.79 -10.94 -1.90
N SER A 93 7.73 -11.87 -0.93
CA SER A 93 6.95 -11.66 0.30
C SER A 93 7.49 -10.52 1.18
N VAL A 94 8.81 -10.39 1.32
CA VAL A 94 9.43 -9.27 2.05
C VAL A 94 9.20 -7.94 1.33
N LEU A 95 9.26 -7.91 0.00
CA LEU A 95 8.95 -6.71 -0.77
C LEU A 95 7.48 -6.29 -0.59
N THR A 96 6.55 -7.25 -0.65
CA THR A 96 5.13 -6.99 -0.39
C THR A 96 4.90 -6.46 1.02
N ALA A 97 5.59 -7.02 2.03
CA ALA A 97 5.51 -6.51 3.39
C ALA A 97 6.04 -5.09 3.53
N PHE A 98 7.17 -4.79 2.89
CA PHE A 98 7.70 -3.44 2.89
C PHE A 98 6.72 -2.42 2.29
N LEU A 99 6.11 -2.74 1.14
CA LEU A 99 5.10 -1.89 0.50
C LEU A 99 3.84 -1.74 1.35
N GLY A 100 3.39 -2.83 1.99
CA GLY A 100 2.25 -2.81 2.91
C GLY A 100 2.49 -1.89 4.11
N TYR A 101 3.68 -1.94 4.72
CA TYR A 101 4.02 -1.04 5.83
C TYR A 101 4.10 0.43 5.42
N ILE A 102 4.61 0.74 4.22
CA ILE A 102 4.59 2.11 3.71
C ILE A 102 3.13 2.59 3.57
N MET A 103 2.26 1.76 3.02
CA MET A 103 0.84 2.08 2.88
C MET A 103 0.19 2.35 4.24
N VAL A 104 0.47 1.53 5.26
CA VAL A 104 -0.03 1.75 6.63
C VAL A 104 0.49 3.07 7.20
N ALA A 105 1.78 3.37 7.03
CA ALA A 105 2.35 4.62 7.51
C ALA A 105 1.67 5.84 6.86
N VAL A 106 1.40 5.78 5.55
CA VAL A 106 0.66 6.84 4.84
C VAL A 106 -0.80 6.91 5.31
N ALA A 107 -1.45 5.77 5.54
CA ALA A 107 -2.82 5.73 6.04
C ALA A 107 -2.93 6.38 7.42
N LEU A 108 -2.02 6.07 8.34
CA LEU A 108 -1.95 6.66 9.69
C LEU A 108 -1.61 8.16 9.70
N LEU A 109 -0.93 8.68 8.68
CA LEU A 109 -0.73 10.13 8.55
C LEU A 109 -2.00 10.85 8.16
N VAL A 110 -2.82 10.17 7.35
CA VAL A 110 -4.11 10.69 6.92
C VAL A 110 -5.14 10.45 8.04
N ASP A 111 -5.01 9.41 8.85
CA ASP A 111 -5.89 9.14 10.00
C ASP A 111 -5.89 10.23 11.09
#